data_AF-A0A7C4X718-F1
#
_entry.id   AF-A0A7C4X718-F1
#
_cell.length_a   1.000
_cell.length_b   1.000
_cell.length_c   1.000
_cell.angle_alpha   90.00
_cell.angle_beta   90.00
_cell.angle_gamma   90.00
#
_symmetry.space_group_name_H-M   'P 1'
#
loop_
_entity.id
_entity.type
_entity.pdbx_description
1 polymer ?
#
loop_
_entity_poly.entity_id
_entity_poly.type
_entity_poly.pdbx_seq_one_letter_code
_entity_poly.pdbx_strand_id
1 'polypeptide(L)'
;LRRLIRRSVRHGRKLGITKPFLAPIAEVVICRFEHAYSELSQNRVRILEELPREEERFLETLQKGEAEFEKLLPNLLKNPQKIMSGRLAFRLYDTFGFPIEITEELAQEHGLTVNKEEFDEAFKKHQELSRANSANVFKGGLADHSEMTTKYHTATHLLHKALRMVLGDHVAQKGSNITTERLRFDFSHPAPMTPEEIKRVEDIVNEQITRDLPVTMEMMPLEEAKQSGAIALFGEKYDPVVKVYTIGDFSKEVCGGPHVEHTGVLGHFVIQKEQSSSAGVRRIRAVLE
;
A
#
# COMPACT_ATOMS: atom_id res chain seq x y z
N LEU A 1 -13.34 3.71 -13.30
CA LEU A 1 -12.38 4.47 -14.13
C LEU A 1 -11.17 3.65 -14.56
N ARG A 2 -10.32 3.14 -13.65
CA ARG A 2 -9.14 2.32 -14.00
C ARG A 2 -9.46 1.17 -14.96
N ARG A 3 -10.57 0.45 -14.75
CA ARG A 3 -11.08 -0.56 -15.69
C ARG A 3 -11.13 -0.07 -17.15
N LEU A 4 -11.65 1.13 -17.39
CA LEU A 4 -11.76 1.68 -18.75
C LEU A 4 -10.38 2.02 -19.32
N ILE A 5 -9.54 2.67 -18.53
CA ILE A 5 -8.15 3.01 -18.92
C ILE A 5 -7.41 1.73 -19.34
N ARG A 6 -7.46 0.69 -18.51
CA ARG A 6 -6.78 -0.59 -18.74
C ARG A 6 -7.28 -1.30 -19.99
N ARG A 7 -8.60 -1.31 -20.21
CA ARG A 7 -9.20 -1.85 -21.44
C ARG A 7 -8.74 -1.07 -22.67
N SER A 8 -8.72 0.27 -22.60
CA SER A 8 -8.21 1.11 -23.69
C SER A 8 -6.75 0.78 -24.01
N VAL A 9 -5.88 0.68 -23.00
CA VAL A 9 -4.46 0.32 -23.18
C VAL A 9 -4.29 -1.04 -23.85
N ARG A 10 -5.06 -2.06 -23.42
CA ARG A 10 -5.06 -3.39 -24.05
C ARG A 10 -5.48 -3.33 -25.51
N HIS A 11 -6.58 -2.66 -25.83
CA HIS A 11 -7.02 -2.53 -27.22
C HIS A 11 -6.03 -1.75 -28.07
N GLY A 12 -5.37 -0.73 -27.53
CA GLY A 12 -4.26 -0.04 -28.18
C GLY A 12 -3.12 -1.00 -28.55
N ARG A 13 -2.74 -1.89 -27.62
CA ARG A 13 -1.72 -2.93 -27.87
C ARG A 13 -2.15 -3.91 -28.96
N LYS A 14 -3.41 -4.36 -28.94
CA LYS A 14 -3.98 -5.23 -29.98
C LYS A 14 -3.92 -4.60 -31.37
N LEU A 15 -4.02 -3.26 -31.46
CA LEU A 15 -3.87 -2.49 -32.69
C LEU A 15 -2.40 -2.23 -33.09
N GLY A 16 -1.43 -2.72 -32.32
CA GLY A 16 0.00 -2.50 -32.57
C GLY A 16 0.55 -1.18 -32.03
N ILE A 17 -0.22 -0.44 -31.22
CA ILE A 17 0.23 0.81 -30.60
C ILE A 17 1.15 0.46 -29.43
N THR A 18 2.43 0.79 -29.55
CA THR A 18 3.45 0.43 -28.54
C THR A 18 3.86 1.57 -27.61
N LYS A 19 3.52 2.80 -27.97
CA LYS A 19 3.82 4.01 -27.19
C LYS A 19 2.58 4.46 -26.39
N PRO A 20 2.75 5.19 -25.27
CA PRO A 20 1.64 5.80 -24.56
C PRO A 20 0.81 6.68 -25.51
N PHE A 21 -0.51 6.52 -25.49
CA PHE A 21 -1.40 7.17 -26.44
C PHE A 21 -2.64 7.81 -25.79
N LEU A 22 -2.87 7.60 -24.49
CA LEU A 22 -4.05 8.17 -23.83
C LEU A 22 -3.96 9.68 -23.64
N ALA A 23 -2.78 10.25 -23.40
CA ALA A 23 -2.61 11.70 -23.26
C ALA A 23 -3.02 12.48 -24.53
N PRO A 24 -2.52 12.14 -25.73
CA PRO A 24 -2.96 12.79 -26.96
C PRO A 24 -4.48 12.71 -27.19
N ILE A 25 -5.11 11.57 -26.87
CA ILE A 25 -6.56 11.41 -26.99
C ILE A 25 -7.28 12.30 -25.97
N ALA A 26 -6.84 12.31 -24.72
CA ALA A 26 -7.42 13.13 -23.66
C ALA A 26 -7.34 14.61 -24.02
N GLU A 27 -6.22 15.07 -24.59
CA GLU A 27 -6.03 16.44 -25.05
C GLU A 27 -7.08 16.84 -26.10
N VAL A 28 -7.30 15.99 -27.12
CA VAL A 28 -8.31 16.23 -28.16
C VAL A 28 -9.71 16.31 -27.55
N VAL A 29 -10.03 15.44 -26.59
CA VAL A 29 -11.33 15.42 -25.90
C VAL A 29 -11.51 16.68 -25.05
N ILE A 30 -10.50 17.09 -24.29
CA ILE A 30 -10.56 18.31 -23.45
C ILE A 30 -10.82 19.51 -24.35
N CYS A 31 -10.02 19.71 -25.40
CA CYS A 31 -10.21 20.82 -26.33
C CYS A 31 -11.59 20.84 -27.00
N ARG A 32 -12.18 19.66 -27.27
CA ARG A 32 -13.49 19.58 -27.94
C ARG A 32 -14.66 19.90 -26.99
N PHE A 33 -14.50 19.61 -25.71
CA PHE A 33 -15.60 19.61 -24.73
C PHE A 33 -15.44 20.67 -23.63
N GLU A 34 -14.33 21.39 -23.55
CA GLU A 34 -14.05 22.40 -22.51
C GLU A 34 -15.12 23.50 -22.42
N HIS A 35 -15.78 23.85 -23.53
CA HIS A 35 -16.85 24.85 -23.53
C HIS A 35 -18.16 24.34 -22.91
N ALA A 36 -18.44 23.04 -23.02
CA ALA A 36 -19.63 22.43 -22.42
C ALA A 36 -19.38 21.95 -20.97
N TYR A 37 -18.13 21.61 -20.66
CA TYR A 37 -17.71 21.05 -19.37
C TYR A 37 -16.44 21.77 -18.88
N SER A 38 -16.65 22.86 -18.13
CA SER A 38 -15.57 23.70 -17.59
C SER A 38 -14.58 22.94 -16.70
N GLU A 39 -15.02 21.84 -16.09
CA GLU A 39 -14.23 20.96 -15.23
C GLU A 39 -13.09 20.29 -16.00
N LEU A 40 -13.22 20.10 -17.32
CA LEU A 40 -12.15 19.55 -18.16
C LEU A 40 -10.98 20.52 -18.27
N SER A 41 -11.25 21.81 -18.41
CA SER A 41 -10.20 22.83 -18.42
C SER A 41 -9.56 22.97 -17.04
N GLN A 42 -10.37 22.97 -15.97
CA GLN A 42 -9.87 23.10 -14.59
C GLN A 42 -8.97 21.93 -14.18
N ASN A 43 -9.30 20.71 -14.61
CA ASN A 43 -8.57 19.50 -14.25
C ASN A 43 -7.56 19.05 -15.32
N ARG A 44 -7.35 19.83 -16.39
CA ARG A 44 -6.51 19.46 -17.55
C ARG A 44 -5.15 18.91 -17.13
N VAL A 45 -4.42 19.66 -16.31
CA VAL A 45 -3.08 19.28 -15.82
C VAL A 45 -3.12 17.92 -15.13
N ARG A 46 -4.03 17.75 -14.16
CA ARG A 46 -4.20 16.50 -13.42
C ARG A 46 -4.56 15.32 -14.34
N ILE A 47 -5.44 15.52 -15.32
CA ILE A 47 -5.84 14.45 -16.27
C ILE A 47 -4.63 14.02 -17.11
N LEU A 48 -3.87 14.98 -17.62
CA LEU A 48 -2.70 14.74 -18.47
C LEU A 48 -1.51 14.16 -17.71
N GLU A 49 -1.42 14.36 -16.39
CA GLU A 49 -0.40 13.72 -15.55
C GLU A 49 -0.81 12.30 -15.12
N GLU A 50 -2.06 12.10 -14.71
CA GLU A 50 -2.51 10.83 -14.13
C GLU A 50 -2.79 9.75 -15.18
N LEU A 51 -3.28 10.11 -16.37
CA LEU A 51 -3.58 9.14 -17.43
C LEU A 51 -2.32 8.41 -17.95
N PRO A 52 -1.25 9.10 -18.37
CA PRO A 52 -0.01 8.45 -18.79
C PRO A 52 0.60 7.61 -17.67
N ARG A 53 0.54 8.10 -16.44
CA ARG A 53 1.08 7.39 -15.28
C ARG A 53 0.37 6.06 -15.03
N GLU A 54 -0.96 6.02 -15.12
CA GLU A 54 -1.70 4.75 -15.01
C GLU A 54 -1.49 3.88 -16.26
N GLU A 55 -1.35 4.46 -17.45
CA GLU A 55 -1.04 3.74 -18.69
C GLU A 55 0.31 3.02 -18.60
N GLU A 56 1.39 3.73 -18.31
CA GLU A 56 2.74 3.17 -18.15
C GLU A 56 2.79 2.07 -17.10
N ARG A 57 2.19 2.32 -15.94
CA ARG A 57 2.13 1.35 -14.85
C ARG A 57 1.33 0.10 -15.25
N PHE A 58 0.25 0.27 -16.01
CA PHE A 58 -0.54 -0.86 -16.45
C PHE A 58 0.13 -1.65 -17.56
N LEU A 59 0.91 -1.01 -18.44
CA LEU A 59 1.62 -1.67 -19.53
C LEU A 59 2.56 -2.78 -19.04
N GLU A 60 3.31 -2.53 -17.97
CA GLU A 60 4.17 -3.57 -17.37
C GLU A 60 3.36 -4.73 -16.80
N THR A 61 2.22 -4.42 -16.18
CA THR A 61 1.31 -5.41 -15.59
C THR A 61 0.64 -6.25 -16.69
N LEU A 62 0.24 -5.61 -17.79
CA LEU A 62 -0.39 -6.22 -18.95
C LEU A 62 0.57 -7.23 -19.61
N GLN A 63 1.82 -6.83 -19.87
CA GLN A 63 2.81 -7.72 -20.49
C GLN A 63 3.07 -8.97 -19.64
N LYS A 64 3.23 -8.82 -18.33
CA LYS A 64 3.42 -9.95 -17.41
C LYS A 64 2.18 -10.84 -17.34
N GLY A 65 0.99 -10.23 -17.26
CA GLY A 65 -0.28 -10.94 -17.19
C GLY A 65 -0.60 -11.72 -18.47
N GLU A 66 -0.39 -11.12 -19.64
CA GLU A 66 -0.57 -11.78 -20.94
C GLU A 66 0.41 -12.93 -21.11
N ALA A 67 1.69 -12.74 -20.79
CA ALA A 67 2.68 -13.82 -20.88
C ALA A 67 2.34 -15.02 -19.98
N GLU A 68 1.82 -14.79 -18.78
CA GLU A 68 1.35 -15.86 -17.91
C GLU A 68 0.05 -16.51 -18.40
N PHE A 69 -0.89 -15.73 -18.95
CA PHE A 69 -2.11 -16.27 -19.55
C PHE A 69 -1.79 -17.20 -20.74
N GLU A 70 -0.87 -16.79 -21.62
CA GLU A 70 -0.42 -17.58 -22.77
C GLU A 70 0.21 -18.92 -22.36
N LYS A 71 0.93 -18.96 -21.23
CA LYS A 71 1.45 -20.24 -20.70
C LYS A 71 0.36 -21.19 -20.24
N LEU A 72 -0.76 -20.65 -19.76
CA LEU A 72 -1.91 -21.42 -19.26
C LEU A 72 -2.84 -21.86 -20.39
N LEU A 73 -2.87 -21.11 -21.50
CA LEU A 73 -3.76 -21.30 -22.63
C LEU A 73 -3.73 -22.73 -23.22
N PRO A 74 -2.56 -23.39 -23.46
CA PRO A 74 -2.53 -24.75 -23.99
C PRO A 74 -3.24 -25.78 -23.10
N ASN A 75 -3.18 -25.60 -21.78
CA ASN A 75 -3.84 -26.50 -20.84
C ASN A 75 -5.34 -26.21 -20.73
N LEU A 76 -5.74 -24.94 -20.84
CA LEU A 76 -7.13 -24.52 -20.85
C LEU A 76 -7.87 -24.97 -22.11
N LEU A 77 -7.22 -24.91 -23.27
CA LEU A 77 -7.79 -25.38 -24.53
C LEU A 77 -7.97 -26.90 -24.59
N LYS A 78 -7.16 -27.67 -23.84
CA LYS A 78 -7.33 -29.12 -23.69
C LYS A 78 -8.53 -29.48 -22.81
N ASN A 79 -9.05 -28.55 -22.01
CA ASN A 79 -10.19 -28.80 -21.15
C ASN A 79 -11.48 -28.82 -22.00
N PRO A 80 -12.23 -29.94 -22.04
CA PRO A 80 -13.46 -30.04 -22.83
C PRO A 80 -14.55 -29.05 -22.40
N GLN A 81 -14.52 -28.59 -21.14
CA GLN A 81 -15.51 -27.63 -20.63
C GLN A 81 -15.24 -26.19 -21.08
N LYS A 82 -14.05 -25.87 -21.61
CA LYS A 82 -13.63 -24.50 -22.00
C LYS A 82 -13.83 -23.45 -20.88
N ILE A 83 -13.80 -23.89 -19.62
CA ILE A 83 -13.93 -23.02 -18.44
C ILE A 83 -12.55 -22.88 -17.77
N MET A 84 -12.10 -21.65 -17.62
CA MET A 84 -11.01 -21.28 -16.73
C MET A 84 -11.53 -21.23 -15.29
N SER A 85 -10.86 -21.92 -14.37
CA SER A 85 -11.22 -21.90 -12.96
C SER A 85 -11.02 -20.52 -12.35
N GLY A 86 -11.92 -20.13 -11.44
CA GLY A 86 -11.85 -18.86 -10.74
C GLY A 86 -10.61 -18.74 -9.86
N ARG A 87 -10.07 -19.86 -9.36
CA ARG A 87 -8.77 -19.91 -8.65
C ARG A 87 -7.59 -19.50 -9.52
N LEU A 88 -7.58 -19.91 -10.79
CA LEU A 88 -6.52 -19.56 -11.72
C LEU A 88 -6.60 -18.07 -12.08
N ALA A 89 -7.81 -17.58 -12.34
CA ALA A 89 -8.06 -16.15 -12.55
C ALA A 89 -7.71 -15.32 -11.30
N PHE A 90 -7.99 -15.84 -10.10
CA PHE A 90 -7.60 -15.20 -8.84
C PHE A 90 -6.08 -15.15 -8.68
N ARG A 91 -5.34 -16.18 -9.09
CA ARG A 91 -3.88 -16.15 -9.10
C ARG A 91 -3.33 -15.07 -10.04
N LEU A 92 -3.91 -14.91 -11.24
CA LEU A 92 -3.55 -13.84 -12.16
C LEU A 92 -3.77 -12.46 -11.51
N TYR A 93 -4.89 -12.30 -10.81
CA TYR A 93 -5.21 -11.09 -10.07
C TYR A 93 -4.27 -10.81 -8.88
N ASP A 94 -4.11 -11.76 -7.98
CA ASP A 94 -3.40 -11.58 -6.71
C ASP A 94 -1.88 -11.54 -6.89
N THR A 95 -1.33 -12.46 -7.70
CA THR A 95 0.13 -12.59 -7.87
C THR A 95 0.68 -11.63 -8.92
N PHE A 96 -0.03 -11.45 -10.03
CA PHE A 96 0.47 -10.69 -11.18
C PHE A 96 -0.21 -9.33 -11.35
N GLY A 97 -1.17 -8.97 -10.47
CA GLY A 97 -1.92 -7.73 -10.55
C GLY A 97 -2.87 -7.67 -11.76
N PHE A 98 -3.14 -8.82 -12.39
CA PHE A 98 -3.83 -8.88 -13.66
C PHE A 98 -5.34 -8.83 -13.46
N PRO A 99 -6.04 -7.78 -13.93
CA PRO A 99 -7.43 -7.57 -13.57
C PRO A 99 -8.35 -8.68 -14.12
N ILE A 100 -9.35 -9.07 -13.33
CA ILE A 100 -10.31 -10.11 -13.71
C ILE A 100 -11.05 -9.75 -15.01
N GLU A 101 -11.38 -8.47 -15.20
CA GLU A 101 -12.07 -8.02 -16.41
C GLU A 101 -11.25 -8.25 -17.69
N ILE A 102 -9.92 -8.16 -17.60
CA ILE A 102 -9.03 -8.39 -18.73
C ILE A 102 -8.86 -9.89 -18.96
N THR A 103 -8.80 -10.66 -17.87
CA THR A 103 -8.76 -12.12 -17.92
C THR A 103 -10.02 -12.68 -18.57
N GLU A 104 -11.20 -12.16 -18.23
CA GLU A 104 -12.49 -12.52 -18.85
C GLU A 104 -12.48 -12.23 -20.36
N GLU A 105 -12.00 -11.06 -20.77
CA GLU A 105 -11.92 -10.70 -22.19
C GLU A 105 -10.94 -11.61 -22.96
N LEU A 106 -9.76 -11.90 -22.40
CA LEU A 106 -8.79 -12.81 -23.04
C LEU A 106 -9.32 -14.24 -23.14
N ALA A 107 -10.02 -14.72 -22.11
CA ALA A 107 -10.67 -16.01 -22.13
C ALA A 107 -11.72 -16.05 -23.26
N GLN A 108 -12.59 -15.04 -23.34
CA GLN A 108 -13.63 -14.96 -24.37
C GLN A 108 -13.05 -14.94 -25.80
N GLU A 109 -11.94 -14.24 -26.03
CA GLU A 109 -11.26 -14.21 -27.34
C GLU A 109 -10.77 -15.59 -27.80
N HIS A 110 -10.46 -16.48 -26.85
CA HIS A 110 -10.05 -17.87 -27.12
C HIS A 110 -11.22 -18.87 -27.01
N GLY A 111 -12.46 -18.38 -26.91
CA GLY A 111 -13.65 -19.22 -26.77
C GLY A 111 -13.77 -19.90 -25.40
N LEU A 112 -13.10 -19.36 -24.38
CA LEU A 112 -13.14 -19.81 -22.98
C LEU A 112 -14.05 -18.87 -22.16
N THR A 113 -14.59 -19.38 -21.05
CA THR A 113 -15.26 -18.58 -20.03
C THR A 113 -14.53 -18.68 -18.70
N VAL A 114 -14.64 -17.65 -17.85
CA VAL A 114 -14.05 -17.68 -16.51
C VAL A 114 -15.15 -17.97 -15.49
N ASN A 115 -14.91 -18.91 -14.58
CA ASN A 115 -15.81 -19.14 -13.46
C ASN A 115 -15.69 -17.98 -12.45
N LYS A 116 -16.58 -17.00 -12.60
CA LYS A 116 -16.61 -15.82 -11.76
C LYS A 116 -17.04 -16.10 -10.33
N GLU A 117 -17.95 -17.04 -10.12
CA GLU A 117 -18.40 -17.42 -8.77
C GLU A 117 -17.23 -17.96 -7.95
N GLU A 118 -16.44 -18.86 -8.52
CA GLU A 118 -15.23 -19.40 -7.88
C GLU A 118 -14.17 -18.31 -7.65
N PHE A 119 -14.06 -17.32 -8.54
CA PHE A 119 -13.18 -16.16 -8.34
C PHE A 119 -13.65 -15.33 -7.15
N ASP A 120 -14.94 -15.00 -7.09
CA ASP A 120 -15.53 -14.19 -6.02
C ASP A 120 -15.41 -14.90 -4.67
N GLU A 121 -15.53 -16.23 -4.62
CA GLU A 121 -15.26 -17.03 -3.43
C GLU A 121 -13.78 -16.95 -3.00
N ALA A 122 -12.84 -17.13 -3.94
CA ALA A 122 -11.42 -17.02 -3.66
C ALA A 122 -11.04 -15.61 -3.18
N PHE A 123 -11.63 -14.58 -3.81
CA PHE A 123 -11.47 -13.18 -3.44
C PHE A 123 -12.02 -12.89 -2.04
N LYS A 124 -13.23 -13.39 -1.72
CA LYS A 124 -13.81 -13.27 -0.38
C LYS A 124 -12.95 -13.95 0.68
N LYS A 125 -12.49 -15.18 0.44
CA LYS A 125 -11.59 -15.89 1.36
C LYS A 125 -10.29 -15.11 1.61
N HIS A 126 -9.70 -14.54 0.56
CA HIS A 126 -8.52 -13.70 0.70
C HIS A 126 -8.80 -12.40 1.47
N GLN A 127 -9.97 -11.79 1.24
CA GLN A 127 -10.41 -10.62 1.98
C GLN A 127 -10.70 -10.94 3.45
N GLU A 128 -11.29 -12.09 3.74
CA GLU A 128 -11.55 -12.60 5.09
C GLU A 128 -10.26 -12.95 5.82
N LEU A 129 -9.29 -13.58 5.17
CA LEU A 129 -7.94 -13.80 5.73
C LEU A 129 -7.25 -12.46 6.07
N SER A 130 -7.40 -11.47 5.17
CA SER A 130 -6.88 -10.12 5.42
C SER A 130 -7.63 -9.41 6.56
N ARG A 131 -8.95 -9.61 6.65
CA ARG A 131 -9.82 -9.02 7.68
C ARG A 131 -9.72 -9.71 9.02
N ALA A 132 -9.56 -11.02 9.11
CA ALA A 132 -9.35 -11.76 10.35
C ALA A 132 -8.02 -11.32 11.01
N ASN A 133 -6.99 -11.08 10.19
CA ASN A 133 -5.77 -10.42 10.63
C ASN A 133 -5.95 -8.95 11.06
N SER A 134 -7.07 -8.32 10.67
CA SER A 134 -7.41 -6.91 10.97
C SER A 134 -8.49 -6.74 12.03
N ALA A 135 -9.29 -7.77 12.34
CA ALA A 135 -10.46 -7.71 13.23
C ALA A 135 -10.05 -7.76 14.71
N ASN A 136 -8.87 -8.32 15.00
CA ASN A 136 -8.23 -8.23 16.31
C ASN A 136 -7.28 -7.02 16.43
N VAL A 137 -7.35 -6.06 15.51
CA VAL A 137 -6.47 -4.88 15.52
C VAL A 137 -7.11 -3.78 16.37
N PHE A 138 -6.58 -3.60 17.58
CA PHE A 138 -6.88 -2.49 18.47
C PHE A 138 -6.30 -1.17 17.92
N LYS A 139 -6.72 -0.02 18.49
CA LYS A 139 -6.23 1.32 18.12
C LYS A 139 -4.69 1.32 17.99
N GLY A 140 -4.16 1.80 16.87
CA GLY A 140 -2.72 1.86 16.60
C GLY A 140 -2.11 0.63 15.89
N GLY A 141 -2.90 -0.36 15.47
CA GLY A 141 -2.37 -1.52 14.72
C GLY A 141 -2.04 -2.74 15.59
N LEU A 142 -2.44 -2.75 16.85
CA LEU A 142 -2.03 -3.75 17.86
C LEU A 142 -2.91 -4.99 17.82
N ALA A 143 -2.33 -6.19 17.87
CA ALA A 143 -3.08 -7.44 17.99
C ALA A 143 -3.54 -7.73 19.43
N ASP A 144 -2.85 -7.20 20.44
CA ASP A 144 -3.17 -7.32 21.87
C ASP A 144 -2.55 -6.18 22.71
N HIS A 145 -2.59 -6.31 24.04
CA HIS A 145 -1.97 -5.38 25.00
C HIS A 145 -0.81 -6.03 25.78
N SER A 146 -0.18 -7.05 25.21
CA SER A 146 0.99 -7.68 25.86
C SER A 146 2.16 -6.70 25.97
N GLU A 147 3.10 -7.00 26.86
CA GLU A 147 4.34 -6.24 27.00
C GLU A 147 5.09 -6.17 25.66
N MET A 148 5.17 -7.29 24.94
CA MET A 148 5.90 -7.34 23.68
C MET A 148 5.22 -6.52 22.57
N THR A 149 3.90 -6.59 22.45
CA THR A 149 3.15 -5.73 21.52
C THR A 149 3.32 -4.25 21.85
N THR A 150 3.40 -3.90 23.15
CA THR A 150 3.66 -2.54 23.63
C THR A 150 5.08 -2.06 23.27
N LYS A 151 6.08 -2.94 23.38
CA LYS A 151 7.46 -2.68 22.90
C LYS A 151 7.46 -2.41 21.40
N TYR A 152 6.85 -3.30 20.62
CA TYR A 152 6.76 -3.13 19.17
C TYR A 152 6.00 -1.88 18.75
N HIS A 153 5.00 -1.45 19.52
CA HIS A 153 4.28 -0.21 19.26
C HIS A 153 5.18 1.02 19.39
N THR A 154 6.00 1.06 20.44
CA THR A 154 6.98 2.14 20.62
C THR A 154 8.07 2.09 19.56
N ALA A 155 8.56 0.89 19.20
CA ALA A 155 9.49 0.70 18.09
C ALA A 155 8.91 1.19 16.74
N THR A 156 7.58 1.06 16.54
CA THR A 156 6.91 1.57 15.33
C THR A 156 7.01 3.09 15.21
N HIS A 157 6.91 3.83 16.32
CA HIS A 157 7.08 5.29 16.32
C HIS A 157 8.52 5.70 16.01
N LEU A 158 9.50 4.99 16.61
CA LEU A 158 10.92 5.20 16.30
C LEU A 158 11.20 4.95 14.82
N LEU A 159 10.69 3.84 14.28
CA LEU A 159 10.80 3.48 12.87
C LEU A 159 10.18 4.53 11.95
N HIS A 160 8.96 5.00 12.28
CA HIS A 160 8.27 5.99 11.47
C HIS A 160 9.06 7.30 11.38
N LYS A 161 9.56 7.80 12.50
CA LYS A 161 10.40 9.00 12.54
C LYS A 161 11.71 8.79 11.78
N ALA A 162 12.39 7.67 11.98
CA ALA A 162 13.63 7.33 11.28
C ALA A 162 13.44 7.27 9.75
N LEU A 163 12.35 6.66 9.28
CA LEU A 163 12.01 6.63 7.85
C LEU A 163 11.81 8.04 7.28
N ARG A 164 11.14 8.94 8.01
CA ARG A 164 10.98 10.33 7.59
C ARG A 164 12.30 11.09 7.53
N MET A 165 13.22 10.83 8.45
CA MET A 165 14.56 11.43 8.46
C MET A 165 15.43 10.95 7.29
N VAL A 166 15.33 9.67 6.93
CA VAL A 166 16.17 9.08 5.86
C VAL A 166 15.58 9.33 4.48
N LEU A 167 14.28 9.13 4.31
CA LEU A 167 13.62 9.15 3.00
C LEU A 167 12.93 10.50 2.71
N GLY A 168 12.53 11.26 3.73
CA GLY A 168 11.85 12.55 3.60
C GLY A 168 10.41 12.58 4.13
N ASP A 169 9.85 13.79 4.20
CA ASP A 169 8.56 14.08 4.85
C ASP A 169 7.33 13.49 4.14
N HIS A 170 7.48 13.02 2.89
CA HIS A 170 6.42 12.34 2.14
C HIS A 170 6.12 10.93 2.68
N VAL A 171 6.96 10.39 3.54
CA VAL A 171 6.70 9.13 4.25
C VAL A 171 5.53 9.35 5.21
N ALA A 172 4.43 8.67 4.91
CA ALA A 172 3.24 8.63 5.75
C ALA A 172 2.81 7.18 5.91
N GLN A 173 2.44 6.78 7.13
CA GLN A 173 1.90 5.46 7.40
C GLN A 173 0.63 5.20 6.57
N LYS A 174 0.58 4.02 5.97
CA LYS A 174 -0.54 3.47 5.17
C LYS A 174 -1.16 2.24 5.81
N GLY A 175 -0.49 1.65 6.80
CA GLY A 175 -0.99 0.51 7.57
C GLY A 175 0.02 0.09 8.62
N SER A 176 -0.46 -0.47 9.72
CA SER A 176 0.37 -1.07 10.75
C SER A 176 -0.30 -2.36 11.24
N ASN A 177 0.51 -3.37 11.55
CA ASN A 177 0.05 -4.59 12.20
C ASN A 177 1.16 -5.10 13.11
N ILE A 178 0.90 -5.11 14.41
CA ILE A 178 1.85 -5.45 15.45
C ILE A 178 1.31 -6.68 16.17
N THR A 179 2.15 -7.70 16.30
CA THR A 179 1.87 -8.91 17.09
C THR A 179 2.98 -9.11 18.11
N THR A 180 2.83 -10.10 18.99
CA THR A 180 3.88 -10.52 19.93
C THR A 180 5.17 -10.99 19.25
N GLU A 181 5.10 -11.40 17.98
CA GLU A 181 6.23 -11.98 17.25
C GLU A 181 6.93 -10.96 16.35
N ARG A 182 6.23 -9.94 15.85
CA ARG A 182 6.76 -9.03 14.83
C ARG A 182 5.97 -7.73 14.74
N LEU A 183 6.61 -6.71 14.16
CA LEU A 183 5.93 -5.53 13.64
C LEU A 183 5.93 -5.50 12.10
N ARG A 184 4.81 -5.04 11.54
CA ARG A 184 4.65 -4.76 10.11
C ARG A 184 4.23 -3.30 9.94
N PHE A 185 5.02 -2.54 9.20
CA PHE A 185 4.78 -1.13 8.96
C PHE A 185 4.71 -0.84 7.45
N ASP A 186 3.59 -0.30 7.00
CA ASP A 186 3.35 0.07 5.60
C ASP A 186 3.38 1.60 5.49
N PHE A 187 4.14 2.13 4.54
CA PHE A 187 4.35 3.57 4.39
C PHE A 187 4.40 4.01 2.93
N SER A 188 4.08 5.29 2.67
CA SER A 188 4.17 5.87 1.32
C SER A 188 5.61 6.12 0.93
N HIS A 189 6.05 5.44 -0.13
CA HIS A 189 7.33 5.68 -0.77
C HIS A 189 7.30 5.09 -2.19
N PRO A 190 7.76 5.82 -3.23
CA PRO A 190 7.56 5.41 -4.62
C PRO A 190 8.51 4.30 -5.10
N ALA A 191 9.68 4.15 -4.48
CA ALA A 191 10.73 3.22 -4.90
C ALA A 191 11.05 2.18 -3.82
N PRO A 192 11.79 1.10 -4.13
CA PRO A 192 12.44 0.27 -3.11
C PRO A 192 13.48 1.08 -2.31
N MET A 193 13.63 0.76 -1.03
CA MET A 193 14.73 1.32 -0.25
C MET A 193 16.03 0.63 -0.65
N THR A 194 17.12 1.39 -0.69
CA THR A 194 18.48 0.87 -0.85
C THR A 194 18.93 0.15 0.43
N PRO A 195 19.86 -0.81 0.35
CA PRO A 195 20.44 -1.44 1.53
C PRO A 195 21.01 -0.44 2.53
N GLU A 196 21.61 0.65 2.04
CA GLU A 196 22.16 1.72 2.85
C GLU A 196 21.09 2.52 3.59
N GLU A 197 19.96 2.83 2.93
CA GLU A 197 18.81 3.48 3.58
C GLU A 197 18.18 2.57 4.64
N ILE A 198 18.03 1.27 4.36
CA ILE A 198 17.50 0.30 5.34
C ILE A 198 18.40 0.27 6.57
N LYS A 199 19.71 0.10 6.36
CA LYS A 199 20.69 0.08 7.45
C LYS A 199 20.67 1.38 8.25
N ARG A 200 20.62 2.54 7.58
CA ARG A 200 20.59 3.84 8.25
C ARG A 200 19.34 4.02 9.11
N VAL A 201 18.18 3.55 8.65
CA VAL A 201 16.94 3.57 9.43
C VAL A 201 17.09 2.69 10.68
N GLU A 202 17.60 1.47 10.53
CA GLU A 202 17.86 0.55 11.63
C GLU A 202 18.85 1.14 12.66
N ASP A 203 19.96 1.72 12.19
CA ASP A 203 20.97 2.38 13.02
C ASP A 203 20.36 3.52 13.84
N ILE A 204 19.53 4.39 13.22
CA ILE A 204 18.86 5.49 13.91
C ILE A 204 17.93 4.97 15.01
N VAL A 205 17.13 3.95 14.72
CA VAL A 205 16.21 3.36 15.72
C VAL A 205 16.98 2.81 16.91
N ASN A 206 18.04 2.04 16.65
CA ASN A 206 18.88 1.45 17.70
C ASN A 206 19.65 2.49 18.51
N GLU A 207 20.08 3.60 17.87
CA GLU A 207 20.64 4.75 18.59
C GLU A 207 19.64 5.30 19.60
N GLN A 208 18.38 5.48 19.21
CA GLN A 208 17.34 5.99 20.12
C GLN A 208 16.99 5.00 21.23
N ILE A 209 17.06 3.70 20.97
CA ILE A 209 16.92 2.67 21.99
C ILE A 209 18.08 2.76 23.00
N THR A 210 19.31 2.89 22.51
CA THR A 210 20.51 3.02 23.35
C THR A 210 20.50 4.29 24.22
N ARG A 211 19.90 5.39 23.71
CA ARG A 211 19.73 6.65 24.45
C ARG A 211 18.72 6.54 25.61
N ASP A 212 17.95 5.47 25.69
CA ASP A 212 16.97 5.21 26.76
C ASP A 212 16.00 6.38 27.04
N LEU A 213 15.45 6.93 25.97
CA LEU A 213 14.61 8.11 25.99
C LEU A 213 13.30 7.86 26.77
N PRO A 214 12.87 8.80 27.63
CA PRO A 214 11.59 8.70 28.32
C PRO A 214 10.42 8.85 27.35
N VAL A 215 9.36 8.08 27.56
CA VAL A 215 8.12 8.15 26.81
C VAL A 215 7.04 8.77 27.71
N THR A 216 6.51 9.91 27.27
CA THR A 216 5.50 10.67 28.02
C THR A 216 4.21 10.74 27.22
N MET A 217 3.08 10.87 27.93
CA MET A 217 1.75 10.98 27.33
C MET A 217 1.02 12.18 27.92
N GLU A 218 0.51 13.02 27.03
CA GLU A 218 -0.32 14.16 27.39
C GLU A 218 -1.63 14.11 26.61
N MET A 219 -2.73 14.53 27.23
CA MET A 219 -3.98 14.76 26.53
C MET A 219 -4.12 16.25 26.23
N MET A 220 -4.35 16.57 24.97
CA MET A 220 -4.49 17.96 24.52
C MET A 220 -5.47 18.07 23.34
N PRO A 221 -6.01 19.26 23.06
CA PRO A 221 -6.82 19.50 21.87
C PRO A 221 -6.07 19.12 20.58
N LEU A 222 -6.78 18.56 19.60
CA LEU A 222 -6.18 18.14 18.33
C LEU A 222 -5.43 19.27 17.60
N GLU A 223 -5.95 20.50 17.67
CA GLU A 223 -5.32 21.66 17.04
C GLU A 223 -4.02 22.06 17.75
N GLU A 224 -3.96 21.96 19.08
CA GLU A 224 -2.73 22.18 19.85
C GLU A 224 -1.70 21.09 19.56
N ALA A 225 -2.14 19.82 19.45
CA ALA A 225 -1.28 18.71 19.07
C ALA A 225 -0.61 18.97 17.71
N LYS A 226 -1.38 19.39 16.70
CA LYS A 226 -0.84 19.74 15.38
C LYS A 226 0.16 20.91 15.45
N GLN A 227 -0.16 21.95 16.21
CA GLN A 227 0.73 23.11 16.39
C GLN A 227 2.03 22.76 17.11
N SER A 228 1.99 21.77 18.01
CA SER A 228 3.18 21.27 18.73
C SER A 228 4.15 20.46 17.86
N GLY A 229 3.83 20.25 16.58
CA GLY A 229 4.58 19.43 15.65
C GLY A 229 4.32 17.93 15.77
N ALA A 230 3.26 17.53 16.48
CA ALA A 230 2.91 16.12 16.60
C ALA A 230 2.48 15.56 15.24
N ILE A 231 3.07 14.43 14.86
CA ILE A 231 2.66 13.71 13.65
C ILE A 231 1.31 13.07 13.93
N ALA A 232 0.33 13.37 13.07
CA ALA A 232 -0.96 12.70 13.07
C ALA A 232 -1.09 11.85 11.80
N LEU A 233 -1.79 10.72 11.92
CA LEU A 233 -2.08 9.84 10.79
C LEU A 233 -3.20 10.48 9.94
N PHE A 234 -2.82 10.97 8.76
CA PHE A 234 -3.75 11.57 7.82
C PHE A 234 -4.82 10.55 7.38
N GLY A 235 -6.08 10.82 7.73
CA GLY A 235 -7.25 10.02 7.33
C GLY A 235 -7.99 9.35 8.50
N GLU A 236 -7.45 9.36 9.72
CA GLU A 236 -8.19 8.92 10.90
C GLU A 236 -9.11 10.03 11.43
N LYS A 237 -10.30 9.63 11.89
CA LYS A 237 -11.19 10.53 12.64
C LYS A 237 -10.68 10.58 14.07
N TYR A 238 -10.11 11.72 14.44
CA TYR A 238 -9.67 12.00 15.79
C TYR A 238 -10.78 12.63 16.64
N ASP A 239 -10.77 12.30 17.92
CA ASP A 239 -11.58 12.99 18.93
C ASP A 239 -11.06 14.44 19.11
N PRO A 240 -11.88 15.38 19.63
CA PRO A 240 -11.45 16.77 19.85
C PRO A 240 -10.24 16.90 20.79
N VAL A 241 -10.16 16.00 21.77
CA VAL A 241 -9.02 15.83 22.67
C VAL A 241 -8.35 14.52 22.34
N VAL A 242 -7.05 14.55 22.08
CA VAL A 242 -6.25 13.40 21.67
C VAL A 242 -5.13 13.13 22.65
N LYS A 243 -4.70 11.87 22.69
CA LYS A 243 -3.46 11.47 23.38
C LYS A 243 -2.28 11.72 22.45
N VAL A 244 -1.28 12.44 22.96
CA VAL A 244 -0.02 12.70 22.28
C VAL A 244 1.09 12.02 23.06
N TYR A 245 1.79 11.12 22.39
CA TYR A 245 2.96 10.45 22.95
C TYR A 245 4.23 11.14 22.45
N THR A 246 5.12 11.49 23.38
CA THR A 246 6.43 12.07 23.09
C THR A 246 7.52 11.12 23.56
N ILE A 247 8.43 10.75 22.66
CA ILE A 247 9.60 9.91 22.93
C ILE A 247 10.83 10.81 22.95
N GLY A 248 11.23 11.23 24.14
CA GLY A 248 12.33 12.17 24.37
C GLY A 248 12.25 13.40 23.46
N ASP A 249 13.36 13.72 22.81
CA ASP A 249 13.48 14.77 21.80
C ASP A 249 13.27 14.26 20.36
N PHE A 250 12.95 12.98 20.18
CA PHE A 250 13.04 12.30 18.90
C PHE A 250 11.72 12.25 18.14
N SER A 251 10.65 11.75 18.77
CA SER A 251 9.34 11.62 18.12
C SER A 251 8.22 12.17 18.99
N LYS A 252 7.18 12.72 18.34
CA LYS A 252 5.94 13.18 18.95
C LYS A 252 4.79 12.84 18.03
N GLU A 253 3.86 12.00 18.47
CA GLU A 253 2.80 11.46 17.61
C GLU A 253 1.46 11.38 18.34
N VAL A 254 0.38 11.62 17.60
CA VAL A 254 -0.99 11.40 18.10
C VAL A 254 -1.29 9.90 18.05
N CYS A 255 -1.41 9.25 19.20
CA CYS A 255 -1.60 7.81 19.27
C CYS A 255 -2.45 7.38 20.46
N GLY A 256 -3.28 6.34 20.26
CA GLY A 256 -4.22 5.82 21.26
C GLY A 256 -3.81 4.51 21.93
N GLY A 257 -2.71 3.88 21.51
CA GLY A 257 -2.25 2.59 22.04
C GLY A 257 -1.27 2.71 23.21
N PRO A 258 -1.02 1.62 23.97
CA PRO A 258 -0.03 1.58 25.05
C PRO A 258 1.40 1.76 24.52
N HIS A 259 2.26 2.34 25.33
CA HIS A 259 3.69 2.48 25.05
C HIS A 259 4.52 2.05 26.26
N VAL A 260 5.80 1.73 26.02
CA VAL A 260 6.76 1.53 27.12
C VAL A 260 7.09 2.86 27.77
N GLU A 261 7.61 2.86 28.99
CA GLU A 261 8.00 4.08 29.70
C GLU A 261 9.34 4.64 29.18
N HIS A 262 10.22 3.78 28.67
CA HIS A 262 11.58 4.13 28.27
C HIS A 262 12.01 3.30 27.05
N THR A 263 12.76 3.89 26.11
CA THR A 263 13.14 3.17 24.88
C THR A 263 14.18 2.07 25.11
N GLY A 264 14.97 2.10 26.17
CA GLY A 264 16.01 1.10 26.45
C GLY A 264 15.47 -0.30 26.73
N VAL A 265 14.19 -0.42 27.12
CA VAL A 265 13.55 -1.72 27.36
C VAL A 265 13.20 -2.47 26.06
N LEU A 266 13.38 -1.82 24.90
CA LEU A 266 13.05 -2.38 23.59
C LEU A 266 14.07 -3.43 23.12
N GLY A 267 15.30 -3.45 23.67
CA GLY A 267 16.34 -4.38 23.24
C GLY A 267 17.02 -3.90 21.95
N HIS A 268 17.13 -4.76 20.94
CA HIS A 268 17.74 -4.43 19.65
C HIS A 268 16.72 -4.54 18.52
N PHE A 269 16.61 -3.51 17.69
CA PHE A 269 15.66 -3.48 16.58
C PHE A 269 16.30 -3.95 15.28
N VAL A 270 15.65 -4.89 14.58
CA VAL A 270 16.16 -5.46 13.32
C VAL A 270 15.08 -5.47 12.24
N ILE A 271 15.38 -4.89 11.08
CA ILE A 271 14.56 -4.95 9.87
C ILE A 271 14.82 -6.27 9.15
N GLN A 272 13.85 -7.19 9.23
CA GLN A 272 13.92 -8.50 8.59
C GLN A 272 13.69 -8.42 7.08
N LYS A 273 12.80 -7.53 6.64
CA LYS A 273 12.45 -7.43 5.22
C LYS A 273 11.82 -6.09 4.86
N GLU A 274 12.23 -5.54 3.72
CA GLU A 274 11.57 -4.45 3.01
C GLU A 274 11.02 -4.97 1.66
N GLN A 275 9.78 -4.64 1.31
CA GLN A 275 9.17 -5.04 0.04
C GLN A 275 8.03 -4.12 -0.41
N SER A 276 7.68 -4.18 -1.70
CA SER A 276 6.48 -3.52 -2.23
C SER A 276 5.21 -4.13 -1.64
N SER A 277 4.30 -3.30 -1.11
CA SER A 277 2.97 -3.73 -0.69
C SER A 277 1.92 -3.46 -1.75
N SER A 278 1.98 -2.28 -2.37
CA SER A 278 1.18 -1.85 -3.52
C SER A 278 1.90 -0.65 -4.14
N ALA A 279 1.47 -0.12 -5.28
CA ALA A 279 2.23 1.00 -5.84
C ALA A 279 2.20 2.24 -4.95
N GLY A 280 3.39 2.85 -4.82
CA GLY A 280 3.61 3.97 -3.92
C GLY A 280 3.57 3.59 -2.44
N VAL A 281 3.48 2.29 -2.10
CA VAL A 281 3.45 1.81 -0.71
C VAL A 281 4.47 0.70 -0.50
N ARG A 282 5.39 0.95 0.42
CA ARG A 282 6.42 0.00 0.85
C ARG A 282 6.03 -0.60 2.20
N ARG A 283 6.57 -1.77 2.51
CA ARG A 283 6.30 -2.53 3.73
C ARG A 283 7.60 -2.99 4.35
N ILE A 284 7.78 -2.64 5.62
CA ILE A 284 8.83 -3.17 6.49
C ILE A 284 8.23 -4.23 7.42
N ARG A 285 8.96 -5.32 7.60
CA ARG A 285 8.79 -6.26 8.71
C ARG A 285 10.03 -6.20 9.58
N ALA A 286 9.84 -6.04 10.89
CA ALA A 286 10.93 -5.94 11.84
C ALA A 286 10.61 -6.71 13.13
N VAL A 287 11.66 -7.02 13.89
CA VAL A 287 11.61 -7.71 15.18
C VAL A 287 12.44 -6.94 16.22
N LEU A 288 12.21 -7.25 17.49
CA LEU A 288 13.04 -6.80 18.61
C LEU A 288 13.74 -8.03 19.20
N GLU A 289 15.04 -7.93 19.43
CA GLU A 289 15.95 -8.96 19.96
C GLU A 289 16.47 -8.61 21.35
#